data_AF-A0A538H9A9-F1
#
_entry.id   AF-A0A538H9A9-F1
#
_cell.length_a   1.000
_cell.length_b   1.000
_cell.length_c   1.000
_cell.angle_alpha   90.00
_cell.angle_beta   90.00
_cell.angle_gamma   90.00
#
_symmetry.space_group_name_H-M   'P 1'
#
loop_
_entity.id
_entity.type
_entity.pdbx_description
1 polymer ?
#
loop_
_entity_poly.entity_id
_entity_poly.type
_entity_poly.pdbx_seq_one_letter_code
_entity_poly.pdbx_strand_id
1 'polypeptide(L)'
;MAKKSDFTEQEWESLQKGVLGAGLLVSLSDRSFFDSFKEAGALAKHVAAAKQSNTSELVRELADVRGTGFGLTSSPDKVEHETVEALQSAKATLEAKAPDELEPYRQFVVDVAQSVADAARGGESAESGAIERVRSAIG
;
A
#
# COMPACT_ATOMS: atom_id res chain seq x y z
N MET A 1 17.29 -0.86 -11.33
CA MET A 1 16.21 -0.99 -10.35
C MET A 1 16.65 -0.28 -9.09
N ALA A 2 15.81 0.58 -8.52
CA ALA A 2 16.12 1.24 -7.26
C ALA A 2 15.95 0.25 -6.10
N LYS A 3 16.66 0.51 -5.01
CA LYS A 3 16.62 -0.27 -3.77
C LYS A 3 16.55 0.68 -2.58
N LYS A 4 16.29 0.16 -1.39
CA LYS A 4 16.18 0.92 -0.15
C LYS A 4 17.34 1.88 0.09
N SER A 5 18.56 1.49 -0.27
CA SER A 5 19.76 2.33 -0.11
C SER A 5 19.79 3.60 -0.97
N ASP A 6 18.96 3.68 -2.03
CA ASP A 6 18.86 4.87 -2.88
C ASP A 6 17.92 5.94 -2.27
N PHE A 7 17.20 5.59 -1.21
CA PHE A 7 16.26 6.44 -0.51
C PHE A 7 16.75 6.74 0.91
N THR A 8 16.37 7.91 1.41
CA THR A 8 16.47 8.24 2.83
C THR A 8 15.44 7.46 3.63
N GLU A 9 15.62 7.39 4.94
CA GLU A 9 14.68 6.70 5.84
C GLU A 9 13.25 7.26 5.71
N GLN A 10 13.11 8.59 5.65
CA GLN A 10 11.80 9.27 5.52
C GLN A 10 11.11 8.99 4.18
N GLU A 11 11.87 8.94 3.09
CA GLU A 11 11.37 8.58 1.77
C GLU A 11 10.93 7.11 1.72
N TRP A 12 11.75 6.23 2.29
CA TRP A 12 11.43 4.80 2.40
C TRP A 12 10.18 4.56 3.25
N GLU A 13 10.05 5.25 4.37
CA GLU A 13 8.85 5.19 5.22
C GLU A 13 7.60 5.65 4.45
N SER A 14 7.72 6.67 3.60
CA SER A 14 6.60 7.13 2.77
C SER A 14 6.18 6.10 1.72
N LEU A 15 7.16 5.46 1.05
CA LEU A 15 6.93 4.35 0.11
C LEU A 15 6.24 3.17 0.80
N GLN A 16 6.75 2.79 1.98
CA GLN A 16 6.18 1.70 2.77
C GLN A 16 4.76 2.03 3.23
N LYS A 17 4.56 3.22 3.79
CA LYS A 17 3.28 3.66 4.34
C LYS A 17 2.21 3.79 3.25
N GLY A 18 2.59 4.22 2.04
CA GLY A 18 1.70 4.26 0.89
C GLY A 18 1.17 2.87 0.50
N VAL A 19 2.06 1.88 0.36
CA VAL A 19 1.68 0.49 0.02
C VAL A 19 0.80 -0.13 1.10
N LEU A 20 1.25 -0.06 2.35
CA LEU A 20 0.55 -0.74 3.45
C LEU A 20 -0.74 -0.02 3.82
N GLY A 21 -0.75 1.31 3.70
CA GLY A 21 -1.92 2.15 3.83
C GLY A 21 -2.98 1.83 2.78
N ALA A 22 -2.59 1.56 1.53
CA ALA A 22 -3.54 1.18 0.47
C ALA A 22 -4.28 -0.13 0.79
N GLY A 23 -3.55 -1.17 1.23
CA GLY A 23 -4.19 -2.42 1.68
C GLY A 23 -5.06 -2.21 2.92
N LEU A 24 -4.64 -1.34 3.84
CA LEU A 24 -5.41 -1.01 5.03
C LEU A 24 -6.69 -0.21 4.69
N LEU A 25 -6.63 0.71 3.73
CA LEU A 25 -7.76 1.52 3.24
C LEU A 25 -8.87 0.63 2.68
N VAL A 26 -8.51 -0.35 1.85
CA VAL A 26 -9.46 -1.35 1.33
C VAL A 26 -10.06 -2.14 2.48
N SER A 27 -9.22 -2.60 3.43
CA SER A 27 -9.72 -3.34 4.60
C SER A 27 -10.70 -2.54 5.43
N LEU A 28 -10.46 -1.23 5.62
CA LEU A 28 -11.30 -0.32 6.38
C LEU A 28 -12.63 0.01 5.68
N SER A 29 -12.69 -0.16 4.36
CA SER A 29 -13.89 0.09 3.57
C SER A 29 -14.98 -0.95 3.84
N ASP A 30 -14.60 -2.14 4.30
CA ASP A 30 -15.50 -3.12 4.89
C ASP A 30 -15.21 -3.29 6.39
N ARG A 31 -16.05 -2.67 7.22
CA ARG A 31 -15.88 -2.71 8.68
C ARG A 31 -15.94 -4.13 9.26
N SER A 32 -16.74 -5.02 8.67
CA SER A 32 -16.91 -6.39 9.13
C SER A 32 -15.67 -7.24 8.84
N PHE A 33 -15.07 -7.00 7.67
CA PHE A 33 -13.77 -7.53 7.29
C PHE A 33 -12.67 -6.94 8.14
N PHE A 34 -12.61 -5.61 8.35
CA PHE A 34 -11.59 -4.99 9.21
C PHE A 34 -11.55 -5.59 10.62
N ASP A 35 -12.71 -5.85 11.22
CA ASP A 35 -12.81 -6.50 12.53
C ASP A 35 -12.18 -7.90 12.56
N SER A 36 -12.24 -8.61 11.43
CA SER A 36 -11.65 -9.94 11.21
C SER A 36 -10.21 -9.90 10.67
N PHE A 37 -9.83 -8.82 10.01
CA PHE A 37 -8.54 -8.57 9.35
C PHE A 37 -7.50 -7.96 10.31
N LYS A 38 -7.79 -7.89 11.60
CA LYS A 38 -6.94 -7.28 12.66
C LYS A 38 -5.52 -7.84 12.77
N GLU A 39 -5.17 -8.87 12.01
CA GLU A 39 -3.83 -9.44 12.01
C GLU A 39 -2.94 -8.73 10.98
N ALA A 40 -1.89 -8.07 11.46
CA ALA A 40 -0.78 -7.60 10.62
C ALA A 40 -0.17 -8.72 9.74
N GLY A 41 -0.37 -9.99 10.11
CA GLY A 41 0.01 -11.16 9.32
C GLY A 41 -0.86 -11.39 8.07
N ALA A 42 -2.15 -11.05 8.11
CA ALA A 42 -3.02 -11.16 6.94
C ALA A 42 -2.59 -10.16 5.87
N LEU A 43 -2.38 -8.89 6.24
CA LEU A 43 -1.86 -7.88 5.32
C LEU A 43 -0.49 -8.27 4.76
N ALA A 44 0.44 -8.74 5.60
CA ALA A 44 1.76 -9.19 5.13
C ALA A 44 1.67 -10.33 4.10
N LYS A 45 0.69 -11.24 4.23
CA LYS A 45 0.44 -12.30 3.25
C LYS A 45 -0.01 -11.74 1.89
N HIS A 46 -0.91 -10.75 1.90
CA HIS A 46 -1.38 -10.10 0.67
C HIS A 46 -0.28 -9.29 -0.01
N VAL A 47 0.54 -8.61 0.78
CA VAL A 47 1.74 -7.90 0.30
C VAL A 47 2.75 -8.87 -0.31
N ALA A 48 3.00 -10.02 0.33
CA ALA A 48 3.87 -11.05 -0.21
C ALA A 48 3.31 -11.70 -1.49
N ALA A 49 1.99 -11.79 -1.63
CA ALA A 49 1.34 -12.26 -2.85
C ALA A 49 1.50 -11.24 -4.00
N ALA A 50 1.26 -9.95 -3.72
CA ALA A 50 1.43 -8.85 -4.69
C ALA A 50 2.89 -8.66 -5.16
N LYS A 51 3.88 -9.10 -4.37
CA LYS A 51 5.29 -9.16 -4.80
C LYS A 51 5.51 -10.14 -5.96
N GLN A 52 4.71 -11.20 -6.08
CA GLN A 52 4.95 -12.26 -7.09
C GLN A 52 4.72 -11.76 -8.52
N SER A 53 3.85 -10.77 -8.70
CA SER A 53 3.58 -10.12 -9.99
C SER A 53 4.64 -9.08 -10.38
N ASN A 54 5.58 -8.75 -9.49
CA ASN A 54 6.56 -7.68 -9.69
C ASN A 54 8.02 -8.16 -9.65
N THR A 55 8.81 -7.75 -10.64
CA THR A 55 10.25 -8.08 -10.74
C THR A 55 11.17 -7.01 -10.16
N SER A 56 10.63 -5.86 -9.74
CA SER A 56 11.40 -4.73 -9.18
C SER A 56 12.03 -5.07 -7.82
N GLU A 57 13.30 -4.70 -7.64
CA GLU A 57 14.01 -4.86 -6.37
C GLU A 57 13.40 -3.98 -5.26
N LEU A 58 12.99 -2.75 -5.59
CA LEU A 58 12.26 -1.84 -4.70
C LEU A 58 11.02 -2.51 -4.12
N VAL A 59 10.17 -3.05 -4.99
CA VAL A 59 8.93 -3.72 -4.60
C VAL A 59 9.22 -4.91 -3.68
N ARG A 60 10.28 -5.67 -3.99
CA ARG A 60 10.67 -6.83 -3.18
C ARG A 60 11.10 -6.44 -1.78
N GLU A 61 11.82 -5.34 -1.62
CA GLU A 61 12.23 -4.82 -0.33
C GLU A 61 11.07 -4.20 0.44
N LEU A 62 10.18 -3.46 -0.23
CA LEU A 62 8.95 -2.91 0.38
C LEU A 62 8.04 -4.03 0.91
N ALA A 63 7.93 -5.12 0.15
CA ALA A 63 7.12 -6.27 0.55
C ALA A 63 7.68 -7.05 1.75
N ASP A 64 8.98 -6.96 2.02
CA ASP A 64 9.63 -7.64 3.13
C ASP A 64 9.46 -6.87 4.46
N VAL A 65 9.12 -5.58 4.39
CA VAL A 65 9.02 -4.75 5.57
C VAL A 65 7.82 -5.14 6.44
N ARG A 66 8.07 -5.17 7.75
CA ARG A 66 7.09 -5.57 8.77
C ARG A 66 6.44 -4.33 9.39
N GLY A 67 5.12 -4.41 9.61
CA GLY A 67 4.34 -3.36 10.25
C GLY A 67 3.81 -2.33 9.26
N THR A 68 2.65 -1.76 9.55
CA THR A 68 1.86 -0.96 8.60
C THR A 68 2.26 0.51 8.51
N GLY A 69 3.12 1.00 9.42
CA GLY A 69 3.36 2.43 9.61
C GLY A 69 2.20 3.18 10.27
N PHE A 70 1.13 2.46 10.63
CA PHE A 70 -0.04 2.99 11.34
C PHE A 70 -0.12 2.42 12.75
N GLY A 71 -0.52 3.25 13.71
CA GLY A 71 -0.79 2.79 15.08
C GLY A 71 -2.05 1.93 15.13
N LEU A 72 -2.09 0.99 16.09
CA LEU A 72 -3.27 0.13 16.33
C LEU A 72 -4.56 0.92 16.64
N THR A 73 -4.43 2.20 16.99
CA THR A 73 -5.53 3.11 17.33
C THR A 73 -5.80 4.18 16.26
N SER A 74 -5.17 4.09 15.09
CA SER A 74 -5.41 5.05 14.01
C SER A 74 -6.85 4.94 13.49
N SER A 75 -7.56 6.07 13.47
CA SER A 75 -8.91 6.15 12.90
C SER A 75 -8.90 5.94 11.38
N PRO A 76 -9.99 5.44 10.78
CA PRO A 76 -10.07 5.24 9.34
C PRO A 76 -9.74 6.47 8.51
N ASP A 77 -10.28 7.64 8.88
CA ASP A 77 -10.01 8.93 8.22
C ASP A 77 -8.52 9.31 8.28
N LYS A 78 -7.86 9.02 9.40
CA LYS A 78 -6.43 9.28 9.58
C LYS A 78 -5.61 8.35 8.69
N VAL A 79 -5.97 7.08 8.63
CA VAL A 79 -5.32 6.11 7.73
C VAL A 79 -5.49 6.56 6.28
N GLU A 80 -6.69 6.95 5.86
CA GLU A 80 -6.94 7.45 4.52
C GLU A 80 -6.06 8.65 4.18
N HIS A 81 -6.12 9.70 5.01
CA HIS A 81 -5.39 10.94 4.77
C HIS A 81 -3.87 10.70 4.69
N GLU A 82 -3.31 10.03 5.68
CA GLU A 82 -1.86 9.77 5.73
C GLU A 82 -1.42 8.78 4.64
N THR A 83 -2.29 7.87 4.18
CA THR A 83 -2.00 6.99 3.03
C THR A 83 -1.89 7.80 1.76
N VAL A 84 -2.85 8.70 1.51
CA VAL A 84 -2.84 9.56 0.32
C VAL A 84 -1.62 10.47 0.31
N GLU A 85 -1.30 11.11 1.44
CA GLU A 85 -0.09 11.93 1.58
C GLU A 85 1.19 11.12 1.34
N ALA A 86 1.25 9.89 1.87
CA ALA A 86 2.39 9.01 1.67
C ALA A 86 2.53 8.56 0.21
N LEU A 87 1.42 8.25 -0.48
CA LEU A 87 1.42 7.89 -1.91
C LEU A 87 1.88 9.05 -2.79
N GLN A 88 1.43 10.27 -2.52
CA GLN A 88 1.86 11.47 -3.24
C GLN A 88 3.34 11.77 -3.01
N SER A 89 3.81 11.62 -1.76
CA SER A 89 5.22 11.80 -1.42
C SER A 89 6.10 10.74 -2.09
N ALA A 90 5.67 9.48 -2.02
CA ALA A 90 6.33 8.35 -2.70
C ALA A 90 6.42 8.57 -4.21
N LYS A 91 5.33 9.01 -4.84
CA LYS A 91 5.30 9.38 -6.26
C LYS A 91 6.36 10.43 -6.58
N ALA A 92 6.36 11.56 -5.85
CA ALA A 92 7.31 12.65 -6.09
C ALA A 92 8.77 12.19 -5.90
N THR A 93 9.03 11.37 -4.89
CA THR A 93 10.35 10.77 -4.65
C THR A 93 10.78 9.86 -5.81
N LEU A 94 9.89 8.98 -6.28
CA LEU A 94 10.17 8.08 -7.40
C LEU A 94 10.36 8.86 -8.69
N GLU A 95 9.50 9.84 -9.00
CA GLU A 95 9.67 10.70 -10.19
C GLU A 95 11.02 11.43 -10.17
N ALA A 96 11.50 11.86 -9.00
CA ALA A 96 12.77 12.57 -8.87
C ALA A 96 14.01 11.66 -8.92
N LYS A 97 13.95 10.47 -8.31
CA LYS A 97 15.13 9.61 -8.10
C LYS A 97 15.15 8.35 -8.93
N ALA A 98 13.98 7.78 -9.20
CA ALA A 98 13.80 6.47 -9.82
C ALA A 98 12.52 6.44 -10.68
N PRO A 99 12.44 7.25 -11.74
CA PRO A 99 11.23 7.36 -12.56
C PRO A 99 10.82 6.02 -13.19
N ASP A 100 11.80 5.16 -13.49
CA ASP A 100 11.58 3.80 -13.99
C ASP A 100 10.88 2.86 -12.97
N GLU A 101 10.93 3.20 -11.67
CA GLU A 101 10.31 2.41 -10.59
C GLU A 101 8.90 2.91 -10.23
N LEU A 102 8.45 4.04 -10.81
CA LEU A 102 7.13 4.58 -10.53
C LEU A 102 6.01 3.63 -10.97
N GLU A 103 6.10 3.09 -12.19
CA GLU A 103 5.12 2.14 -12.72
C GLU A 103 5.09 0.81 -11.94
N PRO A 104 6.23 0.15 -11.65
CA PRO A 104 6.27 -1.01 -10.75
C PRO A 104 5.67 -0.73 -9.37
N TYR A 105 5.99 0.42 -8.78
CA TYR A 105 5.45 0.81 -7.47
C TYR A 105 3.94 1.02 -7.53
N ARG A 106 3.43 1.72 -8.55
CA ARG A 106 1.99 1.89 -8.78
C ARG A 106 1.27 0.56 -8.91
N GLN A 107 1.77 -0.33 -9.77
CA GLN A 107 1.20 -1.66 -9.96
C GLN A 107 1.19 -2.44 -8.65
N PHE A 108 2.29 -2.38 -7.89
CA PHE A 108 2.39 -3.07 -6.61
C PHE A 108 1.38 -2.55 -5.58
N VAL A 109 1.24 -1.24 -5.42
CA VAL A 109 0.24 -0.62 -4.53
C VAL A 109 -1.19 -1.09 -4.89
N VAL A 110 -1.52 -1.10 -6.18
CA VAL A 110 -2.83 -1.55 -6.68
C VAL A 110 -3.02 -3.05 -6.48
N ASP A 111 -1.99 -3.87 -6.73
CA ASP A 111 -2.05 -5.32 -6.53
C ASP A 111 -2.28 -5.67 -5.05
N VAL A 112 -1.66 -4.93 -4.11
CA VAL A 112 -1.91 -5.11 -2.68
C VAL A 112 -3.35 -4.77 -2.34
N ALA A 113 -3.85 -3.62 -2.80
CA ALA A 113 -5.23 -3.19 -2.59
C ALA A 113 -6.23 -4.22 -3.15
N GLN A 114 -5.99 -4.72 -4.37
CA GLN A 114 -6.80 -5.74 -5.01
C GLN A 114 -6.75 -7.09 -4.27
N SER A 115 -5.56 -7.52 -3.84
CA SER A 115 -5.39 -8.80 -3.12
C SER A 115 -6.15 -8.81 -1.80
N VAL A 116 -6.21 -7.66 -1.12
CA VAL A 116 -7.00 -7.49 0.10
C VAL A 116 -8.49 -7.46 -0.21
N ALA A 117 -8.91 -6.78 -1.29
CA ALA A 117 -10.32 -6.75 -1.70
C ALA A 117 -10.85 -8.15 -2.03
N ASP A 118 -10.10 -8.92 -2.82
CA ASP A 118 -10.44 -10.32 -3.14
C ASP A 118 -10.60 -11.20 -1.88
N ALA A 119 -9.88 -10.86 -0.79
CA ALA A 119 -9.98 -11.58 0.47
C ALA A 119 -11.24 -11.24 1.26
N ALA A 120 -11.77 -10.02 1.16
CA ALA A 120 -12.97 -9.61 1.89
C ALA A 120 -14.26 -10.22 1.32
N ARG A 121 -14.24 -10.74 0.09
CA ARG A 121 -15.29 -11.57 -0.55
C ARG A 121 -16.72 -10.97 -0.57
N GLY A 122 -16.95 -9.70 -0.22
CA GLY A 122 -18.29 -9.25 0.18
C GLY A 122 -18.74 -7.83 -0.14
N GLY A 123 -17.93 -6.93 -0.71
CA GLY A 123 -18.25 -5.51 -0.77
C GLY A 123 -17.77 -4.77 -2.02
N GLU A 124 -18.04 -5.33 -3.22
CA GLU A 124 -17.50 -4.86 -4.51
C GLU A 124 -17.52 -3.34 -4.72
N SER A 125 -18.52 -2.63 -4.19
CA SER A 125 -18.63 -1.17 -4.39
C SER A 125 -17.75 -0.32 -3.46
N ALA A 126 -17.56 -0.72 -2.20
CA ALA A 126 -16.77 0.06 -1.23
C ALA A 126 -15.26 -0.15 -1.48
N GLU A 127 -14.88 -1.39 -1.77
CA GLU A 127 -13.52 -1.80 -2.07
C GLU A 127 -13.03 -1.18 -3.38
N SER A 128 -13.89 -1.16 -4.42
CA SER A 128 -13.59 -0.46 -5.67
C SER A 128 -13.38 1.04 -5.45
N GLY A 129 -14.18 1.67 -4.58
CA GLY A 129 -14.01 3.08 -4.24
C GLY A 129 -12.70 3.40 -3.50
N ALA A 130 -12.18 2.46 -2.73
CA ALA A 130 -10.87 2.57 -2.09
C ALA A 130 -9.73 2.37 -3.09
N ILE A 131 -9.83 1.39 -3.97
CA ILE A 131 -8.84 1.15 -5.04
C ILE A 131 -8.76 2.35 -5.99
N GLU A 132 -9.90 2.92 -6.38
CA GLU A 132 -9.99 4.13 -7.21
C GLU A 132 -9.33 5.35 -6.55
N ARG A 133 -9.50 5.52 -5.24
CA ARG A 133 -8.80 6.58 -4.46
C ARG A 133 -7.29 6.38 -4.47
N VAL A 134 -6.83 5.16 -4.21
CA VAL A 134 -5.40 4.82 -4.22
C VAL A 134 -4.79 5.09 -5.59
N ARG A 135 -5.46 4.65 -6.67
CA ARG A 135 -5.06 4.95 -8.05
C ARG A 135 -5.00 6.45 -8.31
N SER A 136 -6.03 7.19 -7.91
CA SER A 136 -6.05 8.65 -8.09
C SER A 136 -4.94 9.37 -7.32
N ALA A 137 -4.55 8.87 -6.14
CA ALA A 137 -3.51 9.48 -5.31
C ALA A 137 -2.10 9.30 -5.89
N ILE A 138 -1.82 8.14 -6.48
CA ILE A 138 -0.53 7.84 -7.13
C ILE A 138 -0.48 8.34 -8.59
N GLY A 139 -1.63 8.78 -9.11
CA GLY A 139 -1.84 9.31 -10.46
C GLY A 139 -1.93 8.23 -11.50
#